data_AF-A0AAV8NZL5-F1
#
_entry.id   AF-A0AAV8NZL5-F1
#
_cell.length_a   1.000
_cell.length_b   1.000
_cell.length_c   1.000
_cell.angle_alpha   90.00
_cell.angle_beta   90.00
_cell.angle_gamma   90.00
#
_symmetry.space_group_name_H-M   'P 1'
#
loop_
_entity.id
_entity.type
_entity.pdbx_description
1 polymer ?
#
loop_
_entity_poly.entity_id
_entity_poly.type
_entity_poly.pdbx_seq_one_letter_code
_entity_poly.pdbx_strand_id
1 'polypeptide(L)'
;MEGRGTITLVHEENRETHDIKKGDIIWIPAGVIVSAINKARNEKLRVAMLLRPISTPGHVEEFYDAAGRNPETFYTSFSNEVLEAAFNTPSEKLERLFGKQKRGEFVRITEEQMRALTQSTSEGGWPLAGSTEPALQSAPKQTHAL
;
A
#
# COMPACT_ATOMS: atom_id res chain seq x y z
N MET A 1 11.61 1.60 -14.27
CA MET A 1 10.33 1.00 -13.85
C MET A 1 9.53 0.59 -15.08
N GLU A 2 8.82 -0.54 -15.02
CA GLU A 2 8.04 -1.16 -16.11
C GLU A 2 6.79 -1.86 -15.53
N GLY A 3 5.83 -2.22 -16.39
CA GLY A 3 4.60 -2.87 -15.97
C GLY A 3 3.44 -1.94 -15.66
N ARG A 4 2.32 -2.57 -15.32
CA ARG A 4 1.08 -1.94 -14.86
C ARG A 4 0.41 -2.80 -13.79
N GLY A 5 -0.30 -2.16 -12.89
CA GLY A 5 -0.95 -2.85 -11.78
C GLY A 5 -2.02 -2.01 -11.13
N THR A 6 -2.46 -2.48 -9.97
CA THR A 6 -3.34 -1.75 -9.08
C THR A 6 -2.70 -1.72 -7.70
N ILE A 7 -2.70 -0.57 -7.06
CA ILE A 7 -2.30 -0.41 -5.66
C ILE A 7 -3.53 -0.01 -4.84
N THR A 8 -3.69 -0.62 -3.67
CA THR A 8 -4.72 -0.27 -2.70
C THR A 8 -4.06 0.21 -1.43
N LEU A 9 -4.50 1.36 -0.95
CA LEU A 9 -4.08 2.00 0.28
C LEU A 9 -5.25 1.96 1.26
N VAL A 10 -5.01 1.46 2.47
CA VAL A 10 -6.03 1.41 3.53
C VAL A 10 -5.57 2.26 4.71
N HIS A 11 -6.42 3.23 5.04
CA HIS A 11 -6.38 4.07 6.23
C HIS A 11 -7.51 3.64 7.18
N GLU A 12 -7.51 4.11 8.43
CA GLU A 12 -8.52 3.72 9.43
C GLU A 12 -9.97 3.87 8.94
N GLU A 13 -10.27 4.93 8.19
CA GLU A 13 -11.63 5.25 7.73
C GLU A 13 -11.78 5.22 6.20
N ASN A 14 -10.69 5.11 5.44
CA ASN A 14 -10.73 5.22 3.99
C ASN A 14 -9.94 4.10 3.29
N ARG A 15 -10.43 3.68 2.14
CA ARG A 15 -9.75 2.77 1.23
C ARG A 15 -9.69 3.38 -0.15
N GLU A 16 -8.48 3.52 -0.66
CA GLU A 16 -8.24 4.12 -1.96
C GLU A 16 -7.57 3.09 -2.86
N THR A 17 -7.93 3.09 -4.14
CA THR A 17 -7.35 2.15 -5.09
C THR A 17 -7.05 2.83 -6.41
N HIS A 18 -5.83 2.65 -6.89
CA HIS A 18 -5.31 3.32 -8.08
C HIS A 18 -4.72 2.33 -9.05
N ASP A 19 -5.03 2.53 -10.33
CA ASP A 19 -4.28 1.91 -11.40
C ASP A 19 -2.96 2.63 -11.59
N ILE A 20 -1.89 1.85 -11.69
CA ILE A 20 -0.52 2.34 -11.83
C ILE A 20 0.07 1.81 -13.12
N LYS A 21 0.88 2.64 -13.77
CA LYS A 21 1.65 2.30 -14.96
C LYS A 21 3.04 2.92 -14.88
N LYS A 22 3.90 2.53 -15.83
CA LYS A 22 5.22 3.13 -16.00
C LYS A 22 5.14 4.66 -16.04
N GLY A 23 5.88 5.31 -15.14
CA GLY A 23 6.00 6.76 -15.04
C GLY A 23 5.18 7.36 -13.89
N ASP A 24 4.24 6.62 -13.32
CA ASP A 24 3.45 7.10 -12.19
C ASP A 24 4.29 7.16 -10.91
N ILE A 25 4.02 8.17 -10.08
CA ILE A 25 4.62 8.36 -8.76
C ILE A 25 3.48 8.47 -7.76
N ILE A 26 3.57 7.72 -6.66
CA ILE A 26 2.59 7.73 -5.59
C ILE A 26 3.30 8.05 -4.28
N TRP A 27 2.69 8.94 -3.50
CA TRP A 27 3.10 9.23 -2.14
C TRP A 27 2.30 8.37 -1.17
N ILE A 28 2.98 7.59 -0.34
CA ILE A 28 2.35 6.74 0.66
C ILE A 28 2.79 7.21 2.05
N PRO A 29 1.88 7.72 2.89
CA PRO A 29 2.20 8.07 4.27
C PRO A 29 2.70 6.85 5.08
N ALA A 30 3.54 7.09 6.09
CA ALA A 30 3.98 6.05 7.00
C ALA A 30 2.79 5.46 7.79
N GLY A 31 2.77 4.14 7.98
CA GLY A 31 1.72 3.43 8.71
C GLY A 31 0.49 3.03 7.89
N VAL A 32 0.44 3.37 6.60
CA VAL A 32 -0.63 2.97 5.69
C VAL A 32 -0.47 1.50 5.29
N ILE A 33 -1.57 0.74 5.31
CA ILE A 33 -1.58 -0.65 4.83
C ILE A 33 -1.64 -0.61 3.30
N VAL A 34 -0.66 -1.26 2.66
CA VAL A 34 -0.51 -1.27 1.21
C VAL A 34 -0.65 -2.68 0.66
N SER A 35 -1.42 -2.83 -0.40
CA SER A 35 -1.39 -4.03 -1.24
C SER A 35 -1.25 -3.67 -2.71
N ALA A 36 -0.58 -4.51 -3.49
CA ALA A 36 -0.36 -4.28 -4.91
C ALA A 36 -0.62 -5.54 -5.73
N ILE A 37 -1.18 -5.34 -6.92
CA ILE A 37 -1.57 -6.42 -7.84
C ILE A 37 -0.96 -6.12 -9.21
N ASN A 38 -0.19 -7.06 -9.74
CA ASN A 38 0.23 -7.01 -11.14
C ASN A 38 -0.92 -7.48 -12.06
N LYS A 39 -1.45 -6.55 -12.86
CA LYS A 39 -2.57 -6.82 -13.79
C LYS A 39 -2.12 -7.53 -15.07
N ALA A 40 -0.82 -7.53 -15.38
CA ALA A 40 -0.30 -8.08 -16.63
C ALA A 40 0.05 -9.57 -16.50
N ARG A 41 -0.36 -10.36 -17.50
CA ARG A 41 -0.04 -11.80 -17.55
C ARG A 41 1.42 -12.08 -17.94
N ASN A 42 1.97 -11.24 -18.82
CA ASN A 42 3.24 -11.48 -19.49
C ASN A 42 4.27 -10.37 -19.25
N GLU A 43 3.99 -9.45 -18.33
CA GLU A 43 4.87 -8.33 -17.99
C GLU A 43 5.02 -8.28 -16.48
N LYS A 44 6.25 -8.06 -16.00
CA LYS A 44 6.52 -7.88 -14.57
C LYS A 44 6.19 -6.46 -14.16
N LEU A 45 5.59 -6.29 -12.99
CA LEU A 45 5.51 -4.99 -12.34
C LEU A 45 6.82 -4.72 -11.59
N ARG A 46 7.51 -3.63 -11.92
CA ARG A 46 8.72 -3.19 -11.20
C ARG A 46 8.48 -1.79 -10.64
N VAL A 47 8.67 -1.65 -9.32
CA VAL A 47 8.48 -0.39 -8.56
C VAL A 47 9.78 -0.06 -7.81
N ALA A 48 10.15 1.24 -7.77
CA ALA A 48 11.20 1.75 -6.89
C ALA A 48 10.53 2.45 -5.74
N MET A 49 11.07 2.25 -4.55
CA MET A 49 10.59 2.89 -3.34
C MET A 49 11.71 3.77 -2.79
N LEU A 50 11.37 5.01 -2.46
CA LEU A 50 12.20 5.88 -1.65
C LEU A 50 11.56 5.97 -0.27
N LEU A 51 12.24 5.43 0.73
CA LEU A 51 11.70 5.29 2.08
C LEU A 51 12.38 6.31 3.00
N ARG A 52 11.55 7.07 3.74
CA ARG A 52 12.02 7.96 4.81
C ARG A 52 11.48 7.43 6.14
N PRO A 53 12.32 6.79 6.97
CA PRO A 53 11.86 6.31 8.28
C PRO A 53 11.52 7.48 9.20
N ILE A 54 10.49 7.29 10.02
CA ILE A 54 9.99 8.31 10.96
C ILE A 54 10.48 8.09 12.40
N SER A 55 11.02 6.90 12.70
CA SER A 55 11.46 6.52 14.04
C SER A 55 12.99 6.48 14.12
N THR A 56 13.62 5.39 13.67
CA THR A 56 15.07 5.22 13.73
C THR A 56 15.69 5.55 12.37
N PRO A 57 16.62 6.54 12.30
CA PRO A 57 17.27 6.90 11.04
C PRO A 57 17.93 5.70 10.36
N GLY A 58 17.66 5.51 9.08
CA GLY A 58 18.22 4.43 8.27
C GLY A 58 17.63 3.04 8.50
N HIS A 59 16.66 2.89 9.41
CA HIS A 59 16.02 1.61 9.70
C HIS A 59 14.54 1.62 9.27
N VAL A 60 14.17 0.65 8.44
CA VAL A 60 12.82 0.40 7.98
C VAL A 60 12.50 -1.07 8.23
N GLU A 61 11.30 -1.32 8.72
CA GLU A 61 10.76 -2.66 8.97
C GLU A 61 9.39 -2.77 8.31
N GLU A 62 9.06 -3.95 7.80
CA GLU A 62 7.76 -4.25 7.20
C GLU A 62 6.89 -5.01 8.22
N PHE A 63 5.65 -4.56 8.40
CA PHE A 63 4.70 -5.19 9.31
C PHE A 63 3.58 -5.83 8.52
N TYR A 64 3.43 -7.15 8.63
CA TYR A 64 2.45 -7.89 7.85
C TYR A 64 1.19 -8.22 8.67
N ASP A 65 0.06 -7.62 8.30
CA ASP A 65 -1.25 -7.82 8.93
C ASP A 65 -1.97 -9.06 8.38
N ALA A 66 -2.17 -9.14 7.07
CA ALA A 66 -2.91 -10.19 6.37
C ALA A 66 -2.00 -11.36 5.93
N ALA A 67 -0.97 -11.64 6.73
CA ALA A 67 -0.01 -12.70 6.49
C ALA A 67 -0.30 -13.94 7.34
N GLY A 68 0.70 -14.82 7.49
CA GLY A 68 0.53 -16.03 8.27
C GLY A 68 1.83 -16.48 8.90
N ARG A 69 2.39 -17.59 8.41
CA ARG A 69 3.72 -18.07 8.83
C ARG A 69 4.84 -17.65 7.87
N ASN A 70 4.49 -17.27 6.64
CA ASN A 70 5.46 -16.75 5.68
C ASN A 70 4.78 -15.77 4.68
N PRO A 71 4.96 -14.44 4.85
CA PRO A 71 5.66 -13.82 5.97
C PRO A 71 4.92 -14.04 7.29
N GLU A 72 5.62 -13.88 8.41
CA GLU A 72 5.00 -13.97 9.74
C GLU A 72 4.11 -12.76 9.98
N THR A 73 2.88 -12.99 10.44
CA THR A 73 1.99 -11.89 10.83
C THR A 73 2.35 -11.37 12.20
N PHE A 74 2.34 -10.05 12.40
CA PHE A 74 2.64 -9.45 13.71
C PHE A 74 1.63 -9.86 14.79
N TYR A 75 0.43 -10.35 14.42
CA TYR A 75 -0.55 -10.82 15.39
C TYR A 75 -0.01 -11.94 16.30
N THR A 76 0.95 -12.76 15.82
CA THR A 76 1.55 -13.84 16.63
C THR A 76 2.42 -13.33 17.78
N SER A 77 2.73 -12.03 17.81
CA SER A 77 3.50 -11.41 18.91
C SER A 77 2.65 -11.05 20.13
N PHE A 78 1.31 -11.09 20.01
CA PHE A 78 0.41 -10.87 21.14
C PHE A 78 0.06 -12.18 21.84
N SER A 79 -0.30 -12.11 23.12
CA SER A 79 -0.75 -13.30 23.85
C SER A 79 -2.12 -13.76 23.34
N ASN A 80 -2.40 -15.05 23.48
CA ASN A 80 -3.67 -15.64 23.08
C ASN A 80 -4.85 -14.95 23.78
N GLU A 81 -4.72 -14.63 25.07
CA GLU A 81 -5.77 -13.95 25.84
C GLU A 81 -6.11 -12.56 25.27
N VAL A 82 -5.09 -11.81 24.83
CA VAL A 82 -5.28 -10.49 24.20
C VAL A 82 -6.01 -10.64 22.86
N LEU A 83 -5.59 -11.60 22.03
CA LEU A 83 -6.19 -11.85 20.72
C LEU A 83 -7.62 -12.36 20.83
N GLU A 84 -7.90 -13.28 21.76
CA GLU A 84 -9.26 -13.78 22.01
C GLU A 84 -10.20 -12.65 22.41
N ALA A 85 -9.77 -11.79 23.33
CA ALA A 85 -10.55 -10.64 23.77
C ALA A 85 -10.77 -9.62 22.65
N ALA A 86 -9.74 -9.32 21.85
CA ALA A 86 -9.80 -8.35 20.76
C ALA A 86 -10.69 -8.81 19.59
N PHE A 87 -10.59 -10.09 19.20
CA PHE A 87 -11.35 -10.65 18.08
C PHE A 87 -12.65 -11.34 18.49
N ASN A 88 -12.94 -11.45 19.79
CA ASN A 88 -14.05 -12.22 20.34
C ASN A 88 -14.14 -13.63 19.71
N THR A 89 -12.99 -14.29 19.57
CA THR A 89 -12.85 -15.54 18.82
C THR A 89 -11.88 -16.46 19.56
N PRO A 90 -12.21 -17.76 19.75
CA PRO A 90 -11.32 -18.72 20.42
C PRO A 90 -9.93 -18.83 19.76
N SER A 91 -8.89 -18.99 20.59
CA SER A 91 -7.48 -19.07 20.19
C SER A 91 -7.25 -20.10 19.09
N GLU A 92 -7.86 -21.29 19.18
CA GLU A 92 -7.63 -22.35 18.19
C GLU A 92 -8.10 -21.94 16.79
N LYS A 93 -9.14 -21.11 16.71
CA LYS A 93 -9.61 -20.56 15.42
C LYS A 93 -8.68 -19.48 14.89
N LEU A 94 -8.13 -18.64 15.77
CA LEU A 94 -7.18 -17.59 15.43
C LEU A 94 -5.83 -18.17 15.00
N GLU A 95 -5.28 -19.11 15.75
CA GLU A 95 -4.07 -19.87 15.40
C GLU A 95 -4.24 -20.56 14.05
N ARG A 96 -5.41 -21.18 13.81
CA ARG A 96 -5.71 -21.77 12.50
C ARG A 96 -5.77 -20.71 11.41
N LEU A 97 -6.31 -19.51 11.66
CA LEU A 97 -6.39 -18.43 10.69
C LEU A 97 -5.00 -17.94 10.30
N PHE A 98 -4.20 -17.52 11.29
CA PHE A 98 -2.84 -17.04 11.10
C PHE A 98 -1.89 -18.14 10.59
N GLY A 99 -2.21 -19.42 10.81
CA GLY A 99 -1.45 -20.55 10.28
C GLY A 99 -1.66 -20.86 8.78
N LYS A 100 -2.64 -20.24 8.09
CA LYS A 100 -3.02 -20.64 6.71
C LYS A 100 -2.02 -20.20 5.65
N GLN A 101 -1.57 -18.96 5.72
CA GLN A 101 -0.71 -18.38 4.68
C GLN A 101 0.75 -18.75 4.95
N LYS A 102 1.43 -19.25 3.91
CA LYS A 102 2.83 -19.71 3.98
C LYS A 102 3.57 -19.61 2.63
N ARG A 103 2.98 -18.94 1.65
CA ARG A 103 3.47 -18.89 0.26
C ARG A 103 4.44 -17.73 -0.01
N GLY A 104 4.81 -16.97 1.01
CA GLY A 104 5.63 -15.76 0.89
C GLY A 104 4.78 -14.52 0.65
N GLU A 105 5.46 -13.38 0.53
CA GLU A 105 4.86 -12.04 0.42
C GLU A 105 4.10 -11.87 -0.90
N PHE A 106 4.71 -12.30 -2.02
CA PHE A 106 4.08 -12.26 -3.33
C PHE A 106 3.42 -13.59 -3.66
N VAL A 107 2.09 -13.59 -3.73
CA VAL A 107 1.31 -14.79 -4.04
C VAL A 107 0.63 -14.71 -5.40
N ARG A 108 0.54 -15.86 -6.09
CA ARG A 108 -0.22 -15.96 -7.33
C ARG A 108 -1.72 -15.99 -7.03
N ILE A 109 -2.46 -15.10 -7.70
CA ILE A 109 -3.93 -15.06 -7.65
C ILE A 109 -4.55 -15.64 -8.94
N THR A 110 -5.80 -16.08 -8.86
CA THR A 110 -6.56 -16.54 -10.03
C THR A 110 -7.14 -15.36 -10.82
N GLU A 111 -7.58 -15.62 -12.05
CA GLU A 111 -8.27 -14.61 -12.87
C GLU A 111 -9.59 -14.13 -12.25
N GLU A 112 -10.28 -15.01 -11.54
CA GLU A 112 -11.51 -14.67 -10.80
C GLU A 112 -11.20 -13.71 -9.65
N GLN A 113 -10.15 -14.01 -8.87
CA GLN A 113 -9.67 -13.13 -7.79
C GLN A 113 -9.20 -11.78 -8.33
N MET A 114 -8.47 -11.78 -9.45
CA MET A 114 -8.06 -10.56 -10.15
C MET A 114 -9.28 -9.70 -10.51
N ARG A 115 -10.29 -10.29 -11.15
CA ARG A 115 -11.52 -9.58 -11.53
C ARG A 115 -12.22 -8.99 -10.31
N ALA A 116 -12.39 -9.77 -9.24
CA ALA A 116 -13.06 -9.30 -8.01
C ALA A 116 -12.33 -8.10 -7.37
N LEU A 117 -11.01 -8.14 -7.29
CA LEU A 117 -10.21 -7.06 -6.72
C LEU A 117 -10.31 -5.79 -7.58
N THR A 118 -10.30 -5.94 -8.91
CA THR A 118 -10.38 -4.82 -9.86
C THR A 118 -11.78 -4.26 -10.11
N GLN A 119 -12.85 -4.91 -9.65
CA GLN A 119 -14.22 -4.37 -9.75
C GLN A 119 -14.57 -3.44 -8.59
N SER A 120 -13.84 -3.54 -7.47
CA SER A 120 -14.08 -2.75 -6.26
C SER A 120 -13.48 -1.33 -6.30
N THR A 121 -12.93 -0.90 -7.44
CA THR A 121 -12.22 0.38 -7.69
C THR A 121 -13.12 1.59 -7.94
N SER A 122 -14.43 1.53 -7.67
CA SER A 122 -15.29 2.72 -7.84
C SER A 122 -15.28 3.59 -6.58
N GLU A 123 -15.00 4.88 -6.79
CA GLU A 123 -15.12 6.03 -5.87
C GLU A 123 -13.85 6.39 -5.09
N GLY A 124 -12.92 7.09 -5.74
CA GLY A 124 -11.75 7.68 -5.08
C GLY A 124 -10.78 8.33 -6.06
N GLY A 125 -11.27 9.31 -6.84
CA GLY A 125 -10.43 10.06 -7.77
C GLY A 125 -9.44 10.94 -7.02
N TRP A 126 -8.14 10.60 -7.04
CA TRP A 126 -7.09 11.50 -6.59
C TRP A 126 -6.83 12.60 -7.62
N PRO A 127 -6.69 13.87 -7.19
CA PRO A 127 -6.58 15.01 -8.07
C PRO A 127 -5.11 15.25 -8.43
N LEU A 128 -4.58 14.55 -9.41
CA LEU A 128 -3.33 14.98 -10.08
C LEU A 128 -3.45 15.08 -11.60
N ALA A 129 -4.66 14.88 -12.15
CA ALA A 129 -4.96 15.18 -13.55
C ALA A 129 -5.73 16.50 -13.65
N GLY A 130 -5.10 17.63 -13.30
CA GLY A 130 -5.71 18.94 -13.49
C GLY A 130 -5.07 20.09 -12.71
N SER A 131 -3.92 20.58 -13.18
CA SER A 131 -3.57 22.02 -13.08
C SER A 131 -2.38 22.31 -14.00
N THR A 132 -2.67 22.82 -15.20
CA THR A 132 -2.41 24.20 -15.64
C THR A 132 -0.92 24.58 -15.70
N GLU A 133 -0.47 24.93 -16.90
CA GLU A 133 0.79 25.63 -17.17
C GLU A 133 1.06 26.73 -16.14
N PRO A 134 2.30 26.86 -15.63
CA PRO A 134 2.63 27.98 -14.76
C PRO A 134 2.66 29.26 -15.60
N ALA A 135 1.66 30.11 -15.40
CA ALA A 135 1.74 31.50 -15.80
C ALA A 135 2.96 32.14 -15.09
N LEU A 136 3.95 32.50 -15.89
CA LEU A 136 5.07 33.36 -15.50
C LEU A 136 4.49 34.66 -14.91
N GLN A 137 4.47 34.78 -13.59
CA GLN A 137 4.30 36.06 -12.93
C GLN A 137 5.67 36.72 -12.80
N SER A 138 5.75 37.90 -13.42
CA SER A 138 6.88 38.81 -13.46
C SER A 138 7.38 39.18 -12.06
N ALA A 139 8.70 39.15 -11.89
CA ALA A 139 9.38 39.58 -10.67
C ALA A 139 9.11 41.07 -10.36
N PRO A 140 8.90 41.45 -9.09
CA PRO A 140 8.89 42.86 -8.72
C PRO A 140 10.30 43.44 -8.82
N LYS A 141 10.42 44.60 -9.47
CA LYS A 141 11.65 45.40 -9.51
C LYS A 141 12.08 45.74 -8.09
N GLN A 142 13.27 45.31 -7.70
CA GLN A 142 13.94 45.87 -6.54
C GLN A 142 14.39 47.29 -6.86
N THR A 143 13.87 48.27 -6.12
CA THR A 143 14.41 49.62 -6.10
C THR A 143 15.57 49.65 -5.11
N HIS A 144 16.79 49.75 -5.62
CA HIS A 144 17.93 50.26 -4.86
C HIS A 144 17.99 51.77 -5.02
N ALA A 145 18.03 52.50 -3.91
CA ALA A 145 18.78 53.74 -3.81
C ALA A 145 19.16 53.99 -2.34
N LEU A 146 20.41 54.43 -2.20
CA LEU A 146 21.23 54.75 -1.03
C LEU A 146 20.52 55.58 0.05
#